data_AF-A0A6L9YL22-F1
#
_entry.id   AF-A0A6L9YL22-F1
#
_cell.length_a   1.000
_cell.length_b   1.000
_cell.length_c   1.000
_cell.angle_alpha   90.00
_cell.angle_beta   90.00
_cell.angle_gamma   90.00
#
_symmetry.space_group_name_H-M   'P 1'
#
loop_
_entity.id
_entity.type
_entity.pdbx_description
1 polymer ?
#
loop_
_entity_poly.entity_id
_entity_poly.type
_entity_poly.pdbx_seq_one_letter_code
_entity_poly.pdbx_strand_id
1 'polypeptide(L)'
;MTTLYVIEKHDQLLSIWRRQNATNLRVVHLDFHCDMRGLLIDRRAQRAYPIDDIRKGVDVGNFLTHAILEGRVQRVRWVHDLPGGRQHDVGTVKYESDWSVQLTRWRLAQQGQVGIPLTYEVMTFPEWSGLEAGEFLDIDWDVFACKDYPADSVEARIEAFFERNFTCVPEQISVCYSPRFSHQTQLQFERTIQRLAGMFQAKIERLPAAPPPPPKTYKKLLPPIFYDTLRTGYYQSQLWLRHQGIY
;
A
#
# COMPACT_ATOMS: atom_id res chain seq x y z
N MET A 1 -8.91 -22.39 8.43
CA MET A 1 -10.04 -21.44 8.35
C MET A 1 -9.43 -20.06 8.13
N THR A 2 -9.84 -19.36 7.08
CA THR A 2 -9.30 -18.03 6.75
C THR A 2 -9.80 -16.97 7.74
N THR A 3 -8.99 -15.97 8.04
CA THR A 3 -9.41 -14.79 8.82
C THR A 3 -9.47 -13.57 7.91
N LEU A 4 -10.58 -12.82 7.96
CA LEU A 4 -10.78 -11.55 7.27
C LEU A 4 -10.72 -10.41 8.30
N TYR A 5 -9.59 -9.71 8.33
CA TYR A 5 -9.38 -8.53 9.16
C TYR A 5 -10.01 -7.30 8.51
N VAL A 6 -10.90 -6.63 9.22
CA VAL A 6 -11.42 -5.32 8.81
C VAL A 6 -10.73 -4.26 9.65
N ILE A 7 -9.95 -3.40 8.99
CA ILE A 7 -9.10 -2.38 9.63
C ILE A 7 -9.54 -0.98 9.21
N GLU A 8 -9.24 0.01 10.06
CA GLU A 8 -9.54 1.42 9.78
C GLU A 8 -8.35 2.18 9.22
N LYS A 9 -7.13 1.72 9.53
CA LYS A 9 -5.89 2.25 8.97
C LYS A 9 -5.00 1.11 8.55
N HIS A 10 -4.36 1.27 7.40
CA HIS A 10 -3.53 0.23 6.82
C HIS A 10 -2.35 -0.17 7.69
N ASP A 11 -1.78 0.78 8.45
CA ASP A 11 -0.67 0.51 9.38
C ASP A 11 -1.04 -0.41 10.55
N GLN A 12 -2.32 -0.67 10.80
CA GLN A 12 -2.76 -1.69 11.76
C GLN A 12 -2.32 -3.10 11.34
N LEU A 13 -2.12 -3.34 10.05
CA LEU A 13 -1.71 -4.63 9.52
C LEU A 13 -0.34 -5.07 10.06
N LEU A 14 0.61 -4.14 10.18
CA LEU A 14 1.91 -4.41 10.79
C LEU A 14 1.76 -4.86 12.26
N SER A 15 0.79 -4.30 13.00
CA SER A 15 0.53 -4.70 14.38
C SER A 15 -0.06 -6.11 14.48
N ILE A 16 -0.91 -6.51 13.51
CA ILE A 16 -1.43 -7.87 13.40
C ILE A 16 -0.27 -8.85 13.18
N TRP A 17 0.58 -8.60 12.19
CA TRP A 17 1.72 -9.47 11.88
C TRP A 17 2.71 -9.56 13.04
N ARG A 18 2.98 -8.45 13.74
CA ARG A 18 3.80 -8.45 14.96
C ARG A 18 3.20 -9.33 16.05
N ARG A 19 1.90 -9.23 16.31
CA ARG A 19 1.21 -10.02 17.35
C ARG A 19 1.21 -11.51 17.03
N GLN A 20 1.05 -11.87 15.76
CA GLN A 20 1.08 -13.26 15.30
C GLN A 20 2.50 -13.83 15.24
N ASN A 21 3.53 -12.99 15.43
CA ASN A 21 4.92 -13.31 15.11
C ASN A 21 5.08 -13.84 13.67
N ALA A 22 4.29 -13.30 12.74
CA ALA A 22 4.30 -13.72 11.34
C ALA A 22 5.60 -13.29 10.66
N THR A 23 6.17 -14.20 9.88
CA THR A 23 7.41 -14.02 9.11
C THR A 23 7.30 -14.69 7.75
N ASN A 24 8.21 -14.37 6.82
CA ASN A 24 8.26 -14.91 5.46
C ASN A 24 6.94 -14.71 4.68
N LEU A 25 6.21 -13.65 4.97
CA LEU A 25 4.93 -13.33 4.35
C LEU A 25 5.11 -13.03 2.85
N ARG A 26 4.16 -13.53 2.07
CA ARG A 26 3.97 -13.21 0.66
C ARG A 26 2.69 -12.40 0.56
N VAL A 27 2.80 -11.10 0.30
CA VAL A 27 1.66 -10.18 0.33
C VAL A 27 1.25 -9.83 -1.09
N VAL A 28 -0.03 -10.01 -1.40
CA VAL A 28 -0.67 -9.36 -2.56
C VAL A 28 -1.39 -8.14 -2.03
N HIS A 29 -0.92 -6.97 -2.43
CA HIS A 29 -1.40 -5.69 -1.94
C HIS A 29 -2.17 -5.00 -3.06
N LEU A 30 -3.50 -5.03 -2.96
CA LEU A 30 -4.44 -4.36 -3.85
C LEU A 30 -4.68 -2.96 -3.33
N ASP A 31 -3.95 -2.00 -3.88
CA ASP A 31 -3.91 -0.63 -3.39
C ASP A 31 -3.41 0.31 -4.49
N PHE A 32 -3.86 1.55 -4.46
CA PHE A 32 -3.36 2.60 -5.33
C PHE A 32 -1.99 3.12 -4.93
N HIS A 33 -1.65 3.02 -3.66
CA HIS A 33 -0.40 3.40 -3.06
C HIS A 33 0.43 2.13 -2.82
N CYS A 34 1.75 2.27 -2.80
CA CYS A 34 2.62 1.12 -2.57
C CYS A 34 2.90 0.86 -1.08
N ASP A 35 2.62 1.84 -0.22
CA ASP A 35 2.89 1.86 1.22
C ASP A 35 4.31 1.46 1.65
N MET A 36 5.26 1.67 0.74
CA MET A 36 6.68 1.34 0.87
C MET A 36 7.58 2.60 0.78
N ARG A 37 7.09 3.76 1.22
CA ARG A 37 7.93 4.96 1.29
C ARG A 37 9.15 4.70 2.18
N GLY A 38 10.31 5.23 1.77
CA GLY A 38 11.58 5.00 2.47
C GLY A 38 12.34 3.75 2.01
N LEU A 39 11.89 3.09 0.94
CA LEU A 39 12.64 2.04 0.26
C LEU A 39 13.14 2.47 -1.12
N LEU A 40 14.31 1.96 -1.45
CA LEU A 40 14.82 1.79 -2.81
C LEU A 40 14.77 0.30 -3.16
N ILE A 41 14.07 -0.06 -4.24
CA ILE A 41 13.99 -1.44 -4.73
C ILE A 41 14.86 -1.61 -5.98
N ASP A 42 15.77 -2.57 -5.90
CA ASP A 42 16.42 -3.18 -7.05
C ASP A 42 15.56 -4.37 -7.52
N ARG A 43 14.78 -4.14 -8.57
CA ARG A 43 13.89 -5.15 -9.16
C ARG A 43 14.64 -6.21 -9.95
N ARG A 44 15.89 -5.99 -10.34
CA ARG A 44 16.67 -7.01 -11.07
C ARG A 44 17.29 -7.99 -10.10
N ALA A 45 17.87 -7.49 -9.01
CA ALA A 45 18.44 -8.31 -7.95
C ALA A 45 17.41 -8.79 -6.92
N GLN A 46 16.17 -8.30 -6.97
CA GLN A 46 15.10 -8.59 -6.00
C GLN A 46 15.56 -8.26 -4.57
N ARG A 47 16.00 -7.01 -4.39
CA ARG A 47 16.48 -6.49 -3.10
C ARG A 47 15.85 -5.13 -2.79
N ALA A 48 15.68 -4.88 -1.49
CA ALA A 48 15.28 -3.60 -0.95
C ALA A 48 16.40 -2.98 -0.12
N TYR A 49 16.52 -1.66 -0.20
CA TYR A 49 17.47 -0.86 0.57
C TYR A 49 16.69 0.22 1.31
N PRO A 50 16.85 0.34 2.64
CA PRO A 50 16.31 1.50 3.35
C PRO A 50 17.03 2.76 2.89
N ILE A 51 16.25 3.80 2.63
CA ILE A 51 16.73 5.13 2.28
C ILE A 51 16.07 6.15 3.22
N ASP A 52 16.68 7.33 3.35
CA ASP A 52 16.16 8.35 4.25
C ASP A 52 14.73 8.78 3.86
N ASP A 53 13.79 8.61 4.79
CA ASP A 53 12.46 9.22 4.74
C ASP A 53 12.42 10.42 5.70
N ILE A 54 11.87 11.55 5.22
CA ILE A 54 11.68 12.76 6.02
C ILE A 54 10.71 12.47 7.18
N ARG A 55 9.78 11.51 7.00
CA ARG A 55 8.86 11.10 8.05
C ARG A 55 9.51 10.02 8.92
N LYS A 56 9.63 10.31 10.22
CA LYS A 56 10.08 9.34 11.22
C LYS A 56 8.90 8.51 11.74
N GLY A 57 9.10 7.20 11.86
CA GLY A 57 8.12 6.26 12.45
C GLY A 57 7.31 5.46 11.41
N VAL A 58 6.40 4.63 11.91
CA VAL A 58 5.43 3.87 11.10
C VAL A 58 4.21 4.76 10.83
N ASP A 59 3.76 4.83 9.58
CA ASP A 59 2.47 5.36 9.17
C ASP A 59 1.89 4.56 7.99
N VAL A 60 0.67 4.92 7.57
CA VAL A 60 -0.04 4.23 6.47
C VAL A 60 0.78 4.14 5.18
N GLY A 61 1.63 5.12 4.88
CA GLY A 61 2.40 5.12 3.63
C GLY A 61 3.77 4.45 3.71
N ASN A 62 4.15 3.86 4.86
CA ASN A 62 5.42 3.14 5.00
C ASN A 62 5.33 1.86 5.85
N PHE A 63 4.15 1.37 6.20
CA PHE A 63 4.06 0.19 7.08
C PHE A 63 4.66 -1.07 6.43
N LEU A 64 4.55 -1.22 5.09
CA LEU A 64 5.21 -2.31 4.36
C LEU A 64 6.73 -2.15 4.37
N THR A 65 7.26 -0.92 4.32
CA THR A 65 8.70 -0.68 4.54
C THR A 65 9.14 -1.31 5.85
N HIS A 66 8.47 -0.99 6.96
CA HIS A 66 8.82 -1.54 8.26
C HIS A 66 8.63 -3.06 8.32
N ALA A 67 7.58 -3.61 7.71
CA ALA A 67 7.37 -5.06 7.64
C ALA A 67 8.50 -5.79 6.91
N ILE A 68 9.05 -5.20 5.84
CA ILE A 68 10.18 -5.72 5.08
C ILE A 68 11.47 -5.61 5.90
N LEU A 69 11.73 -4.44 6.52
CA LEU A 69 12.91 -4.22 7.36
C LEU A 69 12.94 -5.14 8.60
N GLU A 70 11.78 -5.53 9.12
CA GLU A 70 11.64 -6.51 10.21
C GLU A 70 11.76 -7.98 9.75
N GLY A 71 11.96 -8.24 8.46
CA GLY A 71 12.01 -9.59 7.90
C GLY A 71 10.67 -10.33 7.94
N ARG A 72 9.55 -9.60 8.11
CA ARG A 72 8.21 -10.22 8.15
C ARG A 72 7.69 -10.51 6.76
N VAL A 73 7.94 -9.60 5.82
CA VAL A 73 7.50 -9.70 4.43
C VAL A 73 8.71 -9.96 3.53
N GLN A 74 8.64 -11.01 2.74
CA GLN A 74 9.68 -11.41 1.78
C GLN A 74 9.24 -11.29 0.33
N ARG A 75 7.93 -11.24 0.09
CA ARG A 75 7.38 -10.97 -1.25
C ARG A 75 6.25 -9.97 -1.16
N VAL A 76 6.26 -9.01 -2.07
CA VAL A 76 5.16 -8.08 -2.30
C VAL A 76 4.80 -8.11 -3.78
N ARG A 77 3.55 -8.39 -4.07
CA ARG A 77 2.93 -8.24 -5.38
C ARG A 77 1.94 -7.10 -5.29
N TRP A 78 2.37 -5.93 -5.76
CA TRP A 78 1.56 -4.72 -5.73
C TRP A 78 0.65 -4.68 -6.96
N VAL A 79 -0.66 -4.74 -6.72
CA VAL A 79 -1.71 -4.71 -7.73
C VAL A 79 -2.42 -3.37 -7.63
N HIS A 80 -2.34 -2.55 -8.67
CA HIS A 80 -2.99 -1.24 -8.71
C HIS A 80 -3.75 -1.06 -10.03
N ASP A 81 -4.51 0.02 -10.20
CA ASP A 81 -5.09 0.36 -11.50
C ASP A 81 -4.68 1.80 -11.91
N LEU A 82 -5.24 2.37 -12.97
CA LEU A 82 -4.85 3.66 -13.57
C LEU A 82 -5.80 4.82 -13.22
N PRO A 83 -6.12 4.99 -11.92
CA PRO A 83 -5.56 6.13 -11.21
C PRO A 83 -4.85 5.70 -9.91
N GLY A 84 -3.91 4.78 -10.00
CA GLY A 84 -3.02 4.38 -8.92
C GLY A 84 -1.61 4.11 -9.44
N GLY A 85 -0.81 3.39 -8.66
CA GLY A 85 0.53 3.05 -9.07
C GLY A 85 1.50 4.23 -8.98
N ARG A 86 2.73 4.01 -9.46
CA ARG A 86 3.83 4.99 -9.33
C ARG A 86 3.52 6.36 -9.91
N GLN A 87 2.72 6.42 -10.96
CA GLN A 87 2.41 7.68 -11.63
C GLN A 87 1.59 8.62 -10.72
N HIS A 88 0.81 8.04 -9.80
CA HIS A 88 -0.15 8.77 -8.96
C HIS A 88 0.21 8.76 -7.46
N ASP A 89 1.12 7.89 -7.00
CA ASP A 89 1.50 7.77 -5.58
C ASP A 89 2.66 8.70 -5.15
N VAL A 90 2.36 9.93 -4.70
CA VAL A 90 3.39 10.86 -4.18
C VAL A 90 4.03 10.33 -2.91
N GLY A 91 5.31 9.96 -3.01
CA GLY A 91 6.03 9.27 -1.94
C GLY A 91 6.16 7.76 -2.14
N THR A 92 5.78 7.24 -3.32
CA THR A 92 6.03 5.85 -3.73
C THR A 92 7.48 5.41 -3.48
N VAL A 93 7.64 4.10 -3.34
CA VAL A 93 8.93 3.41 -3.39
C VAL A 93 9.77 3.84 -4.59
N LYS A 94 11.07 4.00 -4.38
CA LYS A 94 12.01 4.35 -5.45
C LYS A 94 12.55 3.09 -6.12
N TYR A 95 12.82 3.16 -7.41
CA TYR A 95 13.50 2.09 -8.14
C TYR A 95 14.94 2.46 -8.45
N GLU A 96 15.78 1.45 -8.64
CA GLU A 96 17.18 1.63 -9.03
C GLU A 96 17.33 2.42 -10.34
N SER A 97 16.33 2.34 -11.23
CA SER A 97 16.28 3.10 -12.48
C SER A 97 15.98 4.59 -12.30
N ASP A 98 15.56 5.03 -11.12
CA ASP A 98 15.14 6.42 -10.91
C ASP A 98 16.37 7.33 -10.88
N TRP A 99 16.30 8.43 -11.64
CA TRP A 99 17.39 9.41 -11.67
C TRP A 99 17.60 10.07 -10.29
N SER A 100 16.53 10.23 -9.52
CA SER A 100 16.58 10.80 -8.17
C SER A 100 17.38 9.97 -7.16
N VAL A 101 17.71 8.71 -7.44
CA VAL A 101 18.42 7.83 -6.49
C VAL A 101 19.90 7.61 -6.77
N GLN A 102 20.48 8.25 -7.80
CA GLN A 102 21.88 8.00 -8.17
C GLN A 102 22.87 8.28 -7.03
N LEU A 103 22.67 9.40 -6.31
CA LEU A 103 23.48 9.73 -5.14
C LEU A 103 23.31 8.71 -4.01
N THR A 104 22.08 8.25 -3.79
CA THR A 104 21.77 7.23 -2.79
C THR A 104 22.44 5.91 -3.13
N ARG A 105 22.41 5.47 -4.39
CA ARG A 105 23.09 4.26 -4.87
C ARG A 105 24.60 4.32 -4.61
N TRP A 106 25.23 5.45 -4.94
CA TRP A 106 26.65 5.65 -4.68
C TRP A 106 26.98 5.54 -3.19
N ARG A 107 26.18 6.16 -2.30
CA ARG A 107 26.36 6.06 -0.85
C ARG A 107 26.21 4.63 -0.34
N LEU A 108 25.16 3.93 -0.76
CA LEU A 108 24.91 2.54 -0.38
C LEU A 108 26.08 1.62 -0.79
N ALA A 109 26.62 1.83 -2.00
CA ALA A 109 27.77 1.09 -2.49
C ALA A 109 29.04 1.37 -1.67
N GLN A 110 29.32 2.63 -1.33
CA GLN A 110 30.46 2.99 -0.48
C GLN A 110 30.37 2.42 0.94
N GLN A 111 29.16 2.32 1.48
CA GLN A 111 28.91 1.76 2.81
C GLN A 111 28.91 0.24 2.84
N GLY A 112 29.00 -0.43 1.68
CA GLY A 112 28.90 -1.88 1.58
C GLY A 112 27.55 -2.41 2.09
N GLN A 113 26.49 -1.60 2.02
CA GLN A 113 25.21 -1.95 2.60
C GLN A 113 24.59 -3.13 1.84
N VAL A 114 24.33 -4.22 2.57
CA VAL A 114 23.71 -5.41 2.01
C VAL A 114 22.19 -5.21 1.95
N GLY A 115 21.64 -5.29 0.73
CA GLY A 115 20.19 -5.19 0.52
C GLY A 115 19.42 -6.36 1.14
N ILE A 116 18.21 -6.08 1.59
CA ILE A 116 17.30 -7.08 2.15
C ILE A 116 16.66 -7.85 0.99
N PRO A 117 16.70 -9.20 0.97
CA PRO A 117 16.01 -9.96 -0.06
C PRO A 117 14.51 -9.65 -0.06
N LEU A 118 13.97 -9.27 -1.22
CA LEU A 118 12.56 -8.96 -1.41
C LEU A 118 12.15 -9.32 -2.83
N THR A 119 11.23 -10.28 -2.97
CA THR A 119 10.57 -10.50 -4.25
C THR A 119 9.52 -9.40 -4.46
N TYR A 120 9.72 -8.53 -5.44
CA TYR A 120 8.84 -7.39 -5.70
C TYR A 120 8.33 -7.34 -7.13
N GLU A 121 7.01 -7.46 -7.26
CA GLU A 121 6.28 -7.46 -8.50
C GLU A 121 5.24 -6.34 -8.51
N VAL A 122 5.05 -5.73 -9.67
CA VAL A 122 4.05 -4.69 -9.89
C VAL A 122 3.26 -5.10 -11.10
N MET A 123 1.94 -5.04 -10.99
CA MET A 123 1.02 -5.35 -12.06
C MET A 123 -0.23 -4.49 -11.94
N THR A 124 -0.86 -4.26 -13.08
CA THR A 124 -2.16 -3.62 -13.10
C THR A 124 -3.26 -4.60 -12.71
N PHE A 125 -4.40 -4.08 -12.28
CA PHE A 125 -5.55 -4.89 -11.90
C PHE A 125 -6.01 -5.79 -13.04
N PRO A 126 -6.03 -5.39 -14.34
CA PRO A 126 -6.31 -6.32 -15.44
C PRO A 126 -5.25 -7.41 -15.65
N GLU A 127 -3.98 -7.15 -15.39
CA GLU A 127 -2.87 -8.11 -15.57
C GLU A 127 -2.77 -9.13 -14.44
N TRP A 128 -3.26 -8.79 -13.25
CA TRP A 128 -3.26 -9.70 -12.11
C TRP A 128 -4.08 -10.95 -12.44
N SER A 129 -3.56 -12.14 -12.16
CA SER A 129 -4.25 -13.42 -12.45
C SER A 129 -4.96 -14.02 -11.23
N GLY A 130 -4.95 -13.33 -10.09
CA GLY A 130 -5.48 -13.83 -8.83
C GLY A 130 -4.39 -14.31 -7.88
N LEU A 131 -4.78 -15.02 -6.83
CA LEU A 131 -3.91 -15.43 -5.73
C LEU A 131 -3.05 -16.65 -6.09
N GLU A 132 -1.82 -16.65 -5.56
CA GLU A 132 -0.94 -17.80 -5.50
C GLU A 132 -1.00 -18.46 -4.12
N ALA A 133 -0.50 -19.70 -4.03
CA ALA A 133 -0.46 -20.44 -2.77
C ALA A 133 0.40 -19.73 -1.71
N GLY A 134 -0.14 -19.65 -0.49
CA GLY A 134 0.54 -19.07 0.68
C GLY A 134 0.55 -17.54 0.70
N GLU A 135 -0.23 -16.88 -0.15
CA GLU A 135 -0.33 -15.42 -0.14
C GLU A 135 -1.33 -14.91 0.90
N PHE A 136 -0.93 -13.80 1.52
CA PHE A 136 -1.77 -12.90 2.30
C PHE A 136 -2.42 -11.89 1.33
N LEU A 137 -3.74 -11.79 1.34
CA LEU A 137 -4.47 -10.82 0.50
C LEU A 137 -4.74 -9.55 1.31
N ASP A 138 -4.13 -8.44 0.90
CA ASP A 138 -4.33 -7.13 1.49
C ASP A 138 -5.04 -6.21 0.50
N ILE A 139 -6.12 -5.55 0.93
CA ILE A 139 -6.97 -4.71 0.08
C ILE A 139 -7.15 -3.35 0.77
N ASP A 140 -6.71 -2.27 0.14
CA ASP A 140 -7.27 -0.94 0.41
C ASP A 140 -8.51 -0.72 -0.45
N TRP A 141 -9.55 -0.16 0.15
CA TRP A 141 -10.83 0.11 -0.50
C TRP A 141 -10.72 1.07 -1.69
N ASP A 142 -9.69 1.93 -1.70
CA ASP A 142 -9.49 2.87 -2.80
C ASP A 142 -9.19 2.18 -4.14
N VAL A 143 -8.72 0.92 -4.14
CA VAL A 143 -8.57 0.11 -5.35
C VAL A 143 -9.89 -0.06 -6.12
N PHE A 144 -11.03 -0.04 -5.41
CA PHE A 144 -12.37 -0.13 -6.01
C PHE A 144 -13.07 1.22 -6.08
N ALA A 145 -12.86 2.06 -5.07
CA ALA A 145 -13.70 3.22 -4.82
C ALA A 145 -12.96 4.55 -4.78
N CYS A 146 -11.73 4.63 -5.29
CA CYS A 146 -10.98 5.89 -5.35
C CYS A 146 -11.80 7.02 -5.98
N LYS A 147 -11.68 8.22 -5.40
CA LYS A 147 -12.37 9.45 -5.86
C LYS A 147 -12.01 9.85 -7.29
N ASP A 148 -10.87 9.40 -7.79
CA ASP A 148 -10.43 9.68 -9.16
C ASP A 148 -11.18 8.81 -10.19
N TYR A 149 -11.94 7.80 -9.74
CA TYR A 149 -12.88 7.07 -10.60
C TYR A 149 -14.24 7.76 -10.71
N PRO A 150 -14.97 7.51 -11.82
CA PRO A 150 -16.42 7.71 -11.86
C PRO A 150 -17.11 6.93 -10.74
N ALA A 151 -17.96 7.61 -9.96
CA ALA A 151 -18.62 7.01 -8.79
C ALA A 151 -19.54 5.82 -9.15
N ASP A 152 -20.09 5.81 -10.37
CA ASP A 152 -20.91 4.73 -10.91
C ASP A 152 -20.10 3.49 -11.33
N SER A 153 -18.77 3.59 -11.43
CA SER A 153 -17.91 2.47 -11.79
C SER A 153 -17.57 1.53 -10.63
N VAL A 154 -17.84 1.94 -9.38
CA VAL A 154 -17.42 1.20 -8.16
C VAL A 154 -17.98 -0.22 -8.14
N GLU A 155 -19.27 -0.41 -8.44
CA GLU A 155 -19.88 -1.74 -8.46
C GLU A 155 -19.26 -2.64 -9.54
N ALA A 156 -19.07 -2.12 -10.75
CA ALA A 156 -18.44 -2.88 -11.84
C ALA A 156 -17.02 -3.34 -11.50
N ARG A 157 -16.26 -2.52 -10.75
CA ARG A 157 -14.92 -2.84 -10.27
C ARG A 157 -14.93 -3.94 -9.19
N ILE A 158 -15.88 -3.85 -8.26
CA ILE A 158 -16.10 -4.89 -7.26
C ILE A 158 -16.49 -6.21 -7.95
N GLU A 159 -17.40 -6.18 -8.92
CA GLU A 159 -17.77 -7.38 -9.67
C GLU A 159 -16.60 -7.97 -10.45
N ALA A 160 -15.80 -7.14 -11.13
CA ALA A 160 -14.59 -7.59 -11.81
C ALA A 160 -13.58 -8.27 -10.87
N PHE A 161 -13.53 -7.88 -9.59
CA PHE A 161 -12.77 -8.62 -8.59
C PHE A 161 -13.35 -10.01 -8.31
N PHE A 162 -14.67 -10.10 -8.09
CA PHE A 162 -15.33 -11.35 -7.73
C PHE A 162 -15.55 -12.32 -8.89
N GLU A 163 -15.52 -11.85 -10.13
CA GLU A 163 -15.52 -12.68 -11.35
C GLU A 163 -14.18 -13.39 -11.58
N ARG A 164 -13.13 -13.01 -10.83
CA ARG A 164 -11.83 -13.68 -10.90
C ARG A 164 -11.94 -15.12 -10.41
N ASN A 165 -11.35 -16.03 -11.17
CA ASN A 165 -11.23 -17.41 -10.78
C ASN A 165 -10.08 -17.60 -9.78
N PHE A 166 -10.36 -17.40 -8.49
CA PHE A 166 -9.39 -17.67 -7.43
C PHE A 166 -9.15 -19.18 -7.28
N THR A 167 -8.04 -19.67 -7.81
CA THR A 167 -7.62 -21.08 -7.67
C THR A 167 -6.97 -21.38 -6.32
N CYS A 168 -6.67 -20.34 -5.53
CA CYS A 168 -6.05 -20.44 -4.22
C CYS A 168 -6.89 -19.68 -3.19
N VAL A 169 -7.00 -20.25 -1.99
CA VAL A 169 -7.64 -19.61 -0.83
C VAL A 169 -6.54 -18.98 0.02
N PRO A 170 -6.59 -17.67 0.31
CA PRO A 170 -5.60 -17.03 1.16
C PRO A 170 -5.79 -17.49 2.61
N GLU A 171 -4.70 -17.62 3.36
CA GLU A 171 -4.78 -17.95 4.79
C GLU A 171 -5.37 -16.79 5.60
N GLN A 172 -5.06 -15.56 5.19
CA GLN A 172 -5.50 -14.35 5.84
C GLN A 172 -5.77 -13.26 4.80
N ILE A 173 -6.76 -12.43 5.11
CA ILE A 173 -7.19 -11.30 4.29
C ILE A 173 -7.24 -10.06 5.19
N SER A 174 -6.80 -8.90 4.71
CA SER A 174 -7.15 -7.61 5.30
C SER A 174 -7.89 -6.73 4.31
N VAL A 175 -8.83 -5.95 4.83
CA VAL A 175 -9.54 -4.92 4.07
C VAL A 175 -9.56 -3.64 4.90
N CYS A 176 -8.96 -2.58 4.37
CA CYS A 176 -8.93 -1.25 4.96
C CYS A 176 -10.01 -0.36 4.33
N TYR A 177 -10.78 0.37 5.14
CA TYR A 177 -11.64 1.43 4.61
C TYR A 177 -10.88 2.76 4.58
N SER A 178 -10.59 3.29 3.39
CA SER A 178 -9.88 4.56 3.18
C SER A 178 -10.81 5.71 2.76
N PRO A 179 -11.65 6.28 3.65
CA PRO A 179 -12.67 7.28 3.31
C PRO A 179 -12.08 8.62 2.81
N ARG A 180 -10.79 8.87 3.08
CA ARG A 180 -10.11 10.07 2.57
C ARG A 180 -9.86 10.01 1.08
N PHE A 181 -9.57 8.81 0.57
CA PHE A 181 -9.23 8.56 -0.83
C PHE A 181 -10.39 7.97 -1.62
N SER A 182 -11.42 7.44 -0.94
CA SER A 182 -12.57 6.78 -1.55
C SER A 182 -13.85 7.62 -1.58
N HIS A 183 -14.73 7.32 -2.55
CA HIS A 183 -16.14 7.73 -2.56
C HIS A 183 -16.86 7.26 -1.29
N GLN A 184 -17.92 7.96 -0.88
CA GLN A 184 -18.75 7.57 0.27
C GLN A 184 -19.56 6.30 -0.05
N THR A 185 -18.96 5.14 0.23
CA THR A 185 -19.43 3.83 -0.25
C THR A 185 -19.46 2.80 0.88
N GLN A 186 -19.78 3.25 2.10
CA GLN A 186 -19.79 2.39 3.30
C GLN A 186 -20.69 1.17 3.13
N LEU A 187 -21.85 1.31 2.48
CA LEU A 187 -22.77 0.19 2.27
C LEU A 187 -22.18 -0.85 1.32
N GLN A 188 -21.56 -0.41 0.23
CA GLN A 188 -20.84 -1.28 -0.71
C GLN A 188 -19.67 -1.97 -0.03
N PHE A 189 -18.88 -1.23 0.76
CA PHE A 189 -17.79 -1.78 1.57
C PHE A 189 -18.28 -2.92 2.45
N GLU A 190 -19.34 -2.72 3.23
CA GLU A 190 -19.88 -3.74 4.12
C GLU A 190 -20.41 -4.97 3.36
N ARG A 191 -21.05 -4.78 2.20
CA ARG A 191 -21.47 -5.89 1.32
C ARG A 191 -20.27 -6.66 0.79
N THR A 192 -19.21 -5.98 0.38
CA THR A 192 -17.96 -6.60 -0.09
C THR A 192 -17.30 -7.42 1.02
N ILE A 193 -17.25 -6.93 2.27
CA ILE A 193 -16.76 -7.71 3.42
C ILE A 193 -17.55 -9.01 3.59
N GLN A 194 -18.87 -8.96 3.53
CA GLN A 194 -19.70 -10.17 3.67
C GLN A 194 -19.49 -11.15 2.50
N ARG A 195 -19.38 -10.63 1.27
CA ARG A 195 -19.14 -11.47 0.08
C ARG A 195 -17.74 -12.10 0.09
N LEU A 196 -16.71 -11.37 0.50
CA LEU A 196 -15.36 -11.91 0.73
C LEU A 196 -15.38 -13.02 1.80
N ALA A 197 -16.05 -12.77 2.92
CA ALA A 197 -16.19 -13.77 3.99
C ALA A 197 -16.90 -15.04 3.50
N GLY A 198 -17.95 -14.89 2.69
CA GLY A 198 -18.64 -16.02 2.06
C GLY A 198 -17.77 -16.77 1.05
N MET A 199 -17.13 -16.05 0.13
CA MET A 199 -16.28 -16.60 -0.94
C MET A 199 -15.12 -17.44 -0.38
N PHE A 200 -14.46 -16.95 0.67
CA PHE A 200 -13.30 -17.61 1.28
C PHE A 200 -13.61 -18.34 2.59
N GLN A 201 -14.89 -18.49 2.96
CA GLN A 201 -15.34 -19.09 4.23
C GLN A 201 -14.59 -18.52 5.45
N ALA A 202 -14.39 -17.20 5.45
CA ALA A 202 -13.52 -16.53 6.40
C ALA A 202 -14.28 -16.06 7.66
N LYS A 203 -13.60 -16.12 8.81
CA LYS A 203 -14.07 -15.46 10.03
C LYS A 203 -13.76 -13.97 9.93
N ILE A 204 -14.78 -13.12 10.09
CA ILE A 204 -14.59 -11.67 10.15
C ILE A 204 -14.06 -11.27 11.53
N GLU A 205 -12.95 -10.53 11.57
CA GLU A 205 -12.38 -9.91 12.76
C GLU A 205 -12.23 -8.40 12.54
N ARG A 206 -13.01 -7.59 13.26
CA ARG A 206 -12.92 -6.13 13.18
C ARG A 206 -11.96 -5.61 14.24
N LEU A 207 -10.93 -4.89 13.81
CA LEU A 207 -10.02 -4.26 14.74
C LEU A 207 -10.63 -2.95 15.27
N PRO A 208 -10.36 -2.61 16.54
CA PRO A 208 -10.82 -1.34 17.11
C PRO A 208 -10.12 -0.17 16.41
N ALA A 209 -10.79 0.98 16.42
CA ALA A 209 -10.24 2.22 15.94
C ALA A 209 -8.90 2.52 16.58
N ALA A 210 -7.90 2.87 15.76
CA ALA A 210 -6.64 3.36 16.28
C ALA A 210 -6.88 4.71 16.99
N PRO A 211 -6.28 4.95 18.16
CA PRO A 211 -6.43 6.22 18.86
C PRO A 211 -6.01 7.39 17.94
N PRO A 212 -6.64 8.57 18.07
CA PRO A 212 -6.28 9.72 17.27
C PRO A 212 -4.81 10.09 17.55
N PRO A 213 -4.03 10.46 16.51
CA PRO A 213 -2.65 10.87 16.72
C PRO A 213 -2.61 12.15 17.58
N PRO A 214 -1.57 12.32 18.42
CA PRO A 214 -1.41 13.55 19.18
C PRO A 214 -1.33 14.76 18.22
N PRO A 215 -1.89 15.92 18.62
CA PRO A 215 -1.88 17.11 17.78
C PRO A 215 -0.44 17.53 17.48
N LYS A 216 -0.12 17.66 16.18
CA LYS A 216 1.24 18.01 15.73
C LYS A 216 1.58 19.46 16.11
N THR A 217 2.60 19.65 16.94
CA THR A 217 3.02 20.95 17.49
C THR A 217 3.57 21.94 16.45
N TYR A 218 4.12 21.46 15.32
CA TYR A 218 4.63 22.33 14.26
C TYR A 218 3.55 23.11 13.48
N LYS A 219 2.26 22.77 13.66
CA LYS A 219 1.14 23.57 13.14
C LYS A 219 1.02 24.97 13.79
N LYS A 220 1.89 25.31 14.74
CA LYS A 220 1.91 26.62 15.42
C LYS A 220 2.82 27.67 14.73
N LEU A 221 3.65 27.30 13.76
CA LEU A 221 4.67 28.19 13.19
C LEU A 221 4.32 28.79 11.82
N LEU A 222 3.36 28.21 11.09
CA LEU A 222 2.87 28.71 9.80
C LEU A 222 1.34 28.66 9.77
N PRO A 223 0.64 29.70 9.29
CA PRO A 223 -0.82 29.63 9.16
C PRO A 223 -1.22 28.44 8.27
N PRO A 224 -2.26 27.66 8.62
CA PRO A 224 -2.66 26.45 7.90
C PRO A 224 -2.81 26.65 6.39
N ILE A 225 -3.32 27.81 5.98
CA ILE A 225 -3.55 28.19 4.58
C ILE A 225 -2.25 28.16 3.76
N PHE A 226 -1.13 28.67 4.30
CA PHE A 226 0.16 28.66 3.61
C PHE A 226 0.73 27.25 3.49
N TYR A 227 0.60 26.45 4.55
CA TYR A 227 1.05 25.06 4.55
C TYR A 227 0.28 24.22 3.53
N ASP A 228 -1.04 24.34 3.51
CA ASP A 228 -1.89 23.58 2.58
C ASP A 228 -1.65 23.98 1.12
N THR A 229 -1.42 25.27 0.85
CA THR A 229 -1.09 25.75 -0.49
C THR A 229 0.27 25.23 -0.96
N LEU A 230 1.33 25.36 -0.14
CA LEU A 230 2.66 24.86 -0.46
C LEU A 230 2.67 23.34 -0.65
N ARG A 231 1.96 22.62 0.23
CA ARG A 231 1.76 21.18 0.10
C ARG A 231 1.08 20.87 -1.23
N THR A 232 -0.03 21.52 -1.55
CA THR A 232 -0.74 21.28 -2.81
C THR A 232 0.15 21.51 -4.02
N GLY A 233 0.89 22.62 -4.07
CA GLY A 233 1.86 22.90 -5.13
C GLY A 233 2.97 21.85 -5.24
N TYR A 234 3.51 21.40 -4.10
CA TYR A 234 4.48 20.30 -4.07
C TYR A 234 3.90 18.99 -4.63
N TYR A 235 2.70 18.57 -4.18
CA TYR A 235 2.08 17.34 -4.68
C TYR A 235 1.77 17.44 -6.18
N GLN A 236 1.19 18.55 -6.64
CA GLN A 236 0.86 18.76 -8.05
C GLN A 236 2.11 18.79 -8.94
N SER A 237 3.18 19.47 -8.51
CA SER A 237 4.45 19.46 -9.25
C SER A 237 5.08 18.06 -9.31
N GLN A 238 5.04 17.29 -8.22
CA GLN A 238 5.53 15.91 -8.20
C GLN A 238 4.72 15.00 -9.14
N LEU A 239 3.39 15.11 -9.11
CA LEU A 239 2.52 14.38 -10.03
C LEU A 239 2.81 14.76 -11.47
N TRP A 240 2.91 16.06 -11.78
CA TRP A 240 3.25 16.53 -13.11
C TRP A 240 4.58 15.95 -13.62
N LEU A 241 5.64 15.96 -12.81
CA LEU A 241 6.93 15.35 -13.17
C LEU A 241 6.79 13.85 -13.46
N ARG A 242 6.01 13.11 -12.66
CA ARG A 242 5.78 11.67 -12.85
C ARG A 242 4.98 11.37 -14.12
N HIS A 243 4.01 12.22 -14.46
CA HIS A 243 3.32 12.14 -15.74
C HIS A 243 4.27 12.34 -16.93
N GLN A 244 5.42 13.02 -16.74
CA GLN A 244 6.50 13.11 -17.73
C GLN A 244 7.53 11.98 -17.63
N GLY A 245 7.31 10.97 -16.78
CA GLY A 245 8.23 9.87 -16.55
C GLY A 245 9.43 10.22 -15.66
N ILE A 246 9.39 11.36 -14.95
CA ILE A 246 10.47 11.81 -14.07
C ILE A 246 10.16 11.37 -12.63
N TYR A 247 10.97 10.46 -12.10
CA TYR A 247 10.79 9.84 -10.77
C TYR A 247 11.90 10.15 -9.77
#